data_AF-A0AAD7IVF6-F1
#
_entry.id   AF-A0AAD7IVF6-F1
#
_cell.length_a   1.000
_cell.length_b   1.000
_cell.length_c   1.000
_cell.angle_alpha   90.00
_cell.angle_beta   90.00
_cell.angle_gamma   90.00
#
_symmetry.space_group_name_H-M   'P 1'
#
loop_
_entity.id
_entity.type
_entity.pdbx_description
1 polymer ?
#
loop_
_entity_poly.entity_id
_entity_poly.type
_entity_poly.pdbx_seq_one_letter_code
_entity_poly.pdbx_strand_id
1 'polypeptide(L)'
;MSFFPSTPTPAAKSARCDYNISWMERTFGNRKNAESLLGPELENGNLTRGDYEKIITTVPNARFSDLTGFAITGACTLAYSRFKPPKISVGVVGYLAGELLGTGLRIWRHTSCFRSIENLNGFSRAMDNVKRKVGYSPGAMNLTRSLPTSYGEEIPFQQEADTPYGESPEAAAVAAPAVGAPAATAPQTPAKKSRWEEIRAARRADGPNKSWENIRQGRRPDGTPLPKQPASRSPSGQSSPSPFRDDDRAEAQASFDALLERERNMGSSK
;
A
#
# COMPACT_ATOMS: atom_id res chain seq x y z
N MET A 1 -60.94 -0.64 -14.81
CA MET A 1 -59.87 -1.01 -13.87
C MET A 1 -58.62 -1.27 -14.67
N SER A 2 -57.67 -0.34 -14.63
CA SER A 2 -56.45 -0.39 -15.45
C SER A 2 -55.32 -0.99 -14.60
N PHE A 3 -54.88 -2.20 -14.94
CA PHE A 3 -53.69 -2.81 -14.34
C PHE A 3 -52.45 -2.12 -14.92
N PHE A 4 -51.76 -1.32 -14.09
CA PHE A 4 -50.42 -0.87 -14.45
C PHE A 4 -49.44 -2.04 -14.28
N PRO A 5 -48.67 -2.40 -15.31
CA PRO A 5 -47.64 -3.43 -15.18
C PRO A 5 -46.58 -2.94 -14.18
N SER A 6 -46.36 -3.71 -13.13
CA SER A 6 -45.29 -3.48 -12.16
C SER A 6 -43.96 -3.49 -12.93
N THR A 7 -43.25 -2.36 -12.97
CA THR A 7 -41.91 -2.31 -13.53
C THR A 7 -41.03 -3.29 -12.74
N PRO A 8 -40.28 -4.20 -13.39
CA PRO A 8 -39.41 -5.13 -12.70
C PRO A 8 -38.38 -4.33 -11.91
N THR A 9 -38.39 -4.45 -10.59
CA THR A 9 -37.37 -3.87 -9.72
C THR A 9 -36.01 -4.41 -10.17
N PRO A 10 -35.05 -3.55 -10.56
CA PRO A 10 -33.74 -4.01 -10.97
C PRO A 10 -33.14 -4.81 -9.81
N ALA A 11 -32.79 -6.06 -10.06
CA ALA A 11 -32.20 -6.93 -9.05
C ALA A 11 -30.98 -6.21 -8.45
N ALA A 12 -30.99 -6.00 -7.14
CA ALA A 12 -29.89 -5.38 -6.42
C ALA A 12 -28.60 -6.16 -6.76
N LYS A 13 -27.65 -5.49 -7.44
CA LYS A 13 -26.38 -6.10 -7.79
C LYS A 13 -25.65 -6.41 -6.49
N SER A 14 -25.51 -7.69 -6.17
CA SER A 14 -24.71 -8.12 -5.04
C SER A 14 -23.27 -7.64 -5.26
N ALA A 15 -22.76 -6.89 -4.29
CA ALA A 15 -21.39 -6.44 -4.35
C ALA A 15 -20.47 -7.68 -4.30
N ARG A 16 -19.72 -7.87 -5.38
CA ARG A 16 -18.73 -8.94 -5.53
C ARG A 16 -17.36 -8.31 -5.37
N CYS A 17 -16.57 -8.81 -4.42
CA CYS A 17 -15.18 -8.40 -4.29
C CYS A 17 -14.29 -9.54 -4.79
N ASP A 18 -13.64 -9.31 -5.93
CA ASP A 18 -12.66 -10.23 -6.48
C ASP A 18 -11.26 -9.88 -5.96
N TYR A 19 -10.69 -10.81 -5.19
CA TYR A 19 -9.44 -10.65 -4.45
C TYR A 19 -8.37 -11.60 -5.00
N ASN A 20 -7.34 -11.07 -5.64
CA ASN A 20 -6.27 -11.88 -6.19
C ASN A 20 -5.05 -11.88 -5.26
N ILE A 21 -4.76 -13.01 -4.58
CA ILE A 21 -3.68 -13.07 -3.57
C ILE A 21 -2.33 -12.69 -4.19
N SER A 22 -1.96 -13.28 -5.32
CA SER A 22 -0.62 -13.07 -5.91
C SER A 22 -0.42 -11.62 -6.37
N TRP A 23 -1.48 -11.00 -6.91
CA TRP A 23 -1.45 -9.57 -7.25
C TRP A 23 -1.35 -8.70 -6.00
N MET A 24 -2.08 -9.03 -4.93
CA MET A 24 -2.01 -8.31 -3.66
C MET A 24 -0.61 -8.37 -3.07
N GLU A 25 0.03 -9.54 -3.04
CA GLU A 25 1.39 -9.69 -2.51
C GLU A 25 2.42 -8.93 -3.36
N ARG A 26 2.29 -8.94 -4.68
CA ARG A 26 3.20 -8.20 -5.56
C ARG A 26 3.01 -6.69 -5.44
N THR A 27 1.77 -6.24 -5.40
CA THR A 27 1.41 -4.81 -5.37
C THR A 27 1.68 -4.23 -3.99
N PHE A 28 1.32 -4.94 -2.93
CA PHE A 28 1.42 -4.46 -1.57
C PHE A 28 2.65 -4.98 -0.84
N GLY A 29 3.50 -5.85 -1.40
CA GLY A 29 4.58 -6.54 -0.69
C GLY A 29 5.63 -5.69 0.04
N ASN A 30 5.58 -4.36 -0.11
CA ASN A 30 6.26 -3.41 0.74
C ASN A 30 5.24 -2.48 1.40
N ARG A 31 5.32 -2.35 2.73
CA ARG A 31 4.51 -1.42 3.53
C ARG A 31 4.47 -0.02 2.94
N LYS A 32 5.62 0.55 2.53
CA LYS A 32 5.66 1.89 1.93
C LYS A 32 4.82 1.99 0.65
N ASN A 33 4.84 0.93 -0.16
CA ASN A 33 4.05 0.89 -1.39
C ASN A 33 2.56 0.81 -1.06
N ALA A 34 2.20 -0.04 -0.09
CA ALA A 34 0.83 -0.17 0.37
C ALA A 34 0.26 1.13 0.94
N GLU A 35 1.03 1.83 1.78
CA GLU A 35 0.64 3.14 2.31
C GLU A 35 0.48 4.17 1.17
N SER A 36 1.36 4.16 0.17
CA SER A 36 1.28 5.10 -0.97
C SER A 36 0.06 4.86 -1.87
N LEU A 37 -0.37 3.60 -2.03
CA LEU A 37 -1.48 3.23 -2.89
C LEU A 37 -2.84 3.34 -2.16
N LEU A 38 -2.88 2.96 -0.89
CA LEU A 38 -4.11 2.96 -0.08
C LEU A 38 -4.36 4.27 0.66
N GLY A 39 -3.31 5.07 0.92
CA GLY A 39 -3.44 6.36 1.59
C GLY A 39 -4.46 7.29 0.92
N PRO A 40 -4.41 7.47 -0.42
CA PRO A 40 -5.42 8.25 -1.13
C PRO A 40 -6.84 7.67 -1.02
N GLU A 41 -6.98 6.34 -0.92
CA GLU A 41 -8.30 5.70 -0.80
C GLU A 41 -8.89 5.83 0.61
N LEU A 42 -8.03 5.94 1.64
CA LEU A 42 -8.41 6.31 2.99
C LEU A 42 -8.87 7.78 3.05
N GLU A 43 -8.13 8.69 2.42
CA GLU A 43 -8.47 10.12 2.36
C GLU A 43 -9.79 10.38 1.62
N ASN A 44 -10.05 9.59 0.57
CA ASN A 44 -11.30 9.64 -0.20
C ASN A 44 -12.50 8.99 0.51
N GLY A 45 -12.31 8.40 1.69
CA GLY A 45 -13.38 7.71 2.44
C GLY A 45 -13.81 6.36 1.83
N ASN A 46 -13.07 5.83 0.85
CA ASN A 46 -13.32 4.49 0.32
C ASN A 46 -12.88 3.41 1.34
N LEU A 47 -11.82 3.65 2.10
CA LEU A 47 -11.42 2.78 3.20
C LEU A 47 -11.76 3.38 4.56
N THR A 48 -12.18 2.52 5.49
CA THR A 48 -12.18 2.87 6.91
C THR A 48 -10.75 2.85 7.44
N ARG A 49 -10.45 3.67 8.45
CA ARG A 49 -9.13 3.67 9.10
C ARG A 49 -8.77 2.31 9.69
N GLY A 50 -9.75 1.59 10.23
CA GLY A 50 -9.57 0.24 10.76
C GLY A 50 -9.18 -0.77 9.68
N ASP A 51 -9.86 -0.75 8.54
CA ASP A 51 -9.55 -1.65 7.42
C ASP A 51 -8.18 -1.35 6.80
N TYR A 52 -7.82 -0.06 6.70
CA TYR A 52 -6.49 0.36 6.25
C TYR A 52 -5.37 -0.25 7.12
N GLU A 53 -5.44 -0.10 8.45
CA GLU A 53 -4.45 -0.67 9.36
C GLU A 53 -4.40 -2.20 9.28
N LYS A 54 -5.55 -2.87 9.17
CA LYS A 54 -5.62 -4.33 8.99
C LYS A 54 -4.90 -4.78 7.71
N ILE A 55 -5.06 -4.06 6.60
CA ILE A 55 -4.38 -4.38 5.35
C ILE A 55 -2.87 -4.14 5.49
N ILE A 56 -2.46 -2.99 5.99
CA ILE A 56 -1.03 -2.64 6.17
C ILE A 56 -0.31 -3.63 7.09
N THR A 57 -0.98 -4.10 8.14
CA THR A 57 -0.43 -5.09 9.09
C THR A 57 -0.41 -6.51 8.53
N THR A 58 -1.37 -6.86 7.67
CA THR A 58 -1.43 -8.19 7.05
C THR A 58 -0.38 -8.35 5.97
N VAL A 59 -0.07 -7.28 5.25
CA VAL A 59 0.96 -7.25 4.20
C VAL A 59 2.29 -7.67 4.83
N PRO A 60 2.77 -8.89 4.54
CA PRO A 60 4.04 -9.32 5.07
C PRO A 60 5.14 -8.50 4.41
N ASN A 61 6.22 -8.21 5.15
CA ASN A 61 7.48 -7.91 4.50
C ASN A 61 7.80 -9.14 3.64
N ALA A 62 7.74 -8.99 2.31
CA ALA A 62 7.85 -10.09 1.34
C ALA A 62 9.10 -11.00 1.55
N ARG A 63 10.09 -10.53 2.30
CA ARG A 63 11.31 -11.27 2.64
C ARG A 63 11.11 -12.37 3.70
N PHE A 64 10.07 -12.30 4.53
CA PHE A 64 9.89 -13.25 5.64
C PHE A 64 9.28 -14.58 5.21
N SER A 65 8.46 -14.64 4.15
CA SER A 65 7.87 -15.91 3.68
C SER A 65 8.93 -16.89 3.21
N ASP A 66 9.89 -16.39 2.43
CA ASP A 66 10.87 -17.23 1.76
C ASP A 66 11.86 -17.79 2.79
N LEU A 67 12.29 -16.96 3.73
CA LEU A 67 13.17 -17.39 4.82
C LEU A 67 12.50 -18.42 5.75
N THR A 68 11.19 -18.29 5.97
CA THR A 68 10.45 -19.20 6.85
C THR A 68 10.38 -20.62 6.26
N GLY A 69 10.16 -20.72 4.95
CA GLY A 69 10.17 -22.03 4.25
C GLY A 69 11.51 -22.73 4.41
N PHE A 70 12.62 -22.05 4.11
CA PHE A 70 13.96 -22.60 4.28
C PHE A 70 14.29 -22.94 5.74
N ALA A 71 13.86 -22.11 6.70
CA ALA A 71 14.08 -22.37 8.12
C ALA A 71 13.35 -23.63 8.58
N ILE A 72 12.09 -23.83 8.17
CA ILE A 72 11.31 -25.02 8.51
C ILE A 72 11.93 -26.26 7.86
N THR A 73 12.22 -26.22 6.55
CA THR A 73 12.85 -27.35 5.85
C THR A 73 14.22 -27.69 6.46
N GLY A 74 15.04 -26.68 6.78
CA GLY A 74 16.32 -26.85 7.45
C GLY A 74 16.18 -27.49 8.83
N ALA A 75 15.23 -27.00 9.65
CA ALA A 75 14.94 -27.56 10.97
C ALA A 75 14.46 -29.01 10.90
N CYS A 76 13.55 -29.33 9.97
CA CYS A 76 13.07 -30.69 9.75
C CYS A 76 14.19 -31.62 9.28
N THR A 77 15.06 -31.15 8.38
CA THR A 77 16.19 -31.94 7.86
C THR A 77 17.21 -32.21 8.97
N LEU A 78 17.56 -31.20 9.77
CA LEU A 78 18.46 -31.35 10.92
C LEU A 78 17.88 -32.30 11.97
N ALA A 79 16.60 -32.16 12.31
CA ALA A 79 15.92 -33.05 13.24
C ALA A 79 15.93 -34.51 12.74
N TYR A 80 15.66 -34.74 11.45
CA TYR A 80 15.67 -36.08 10.87
C TYR A 80 17.08 -36.68 10.78
N SER A 81 18.10 -35.85 10.52
CA SER A 81 19.50 -36.29 10.41
C SER A 81 20.05 -36.93 11.69
N ARG A 82 19.43 -36.64 12.85
CA ARG A 82 19.80 -37.27 14.13
C ARG A 82 19.44 -38.76 14.21
N PHE A 83 18.52 -39.24 13.37
CA PHE A 83 18.07 -40.63 13.42
C PHE A 83 18.68 -41.49 12.31
N LYS A 84 18.96 -40.93 11.13
CA LYS A 84 19.55 -41.63 9.97
C LYS A 84 20.34 -40.64 9.10
N PRO A 85 21.39 -41.08 8.38
CA PRO A 85 22.05 -40.22 7.41
C PRO A 85 21.02 -39.74 6.37
N PRO A 86 20.89 -38.43 6.15
CA PRO A 86 19.85 -37.90 5.29
C PRO A 86 20.10 -38.33 3.84
N LYS A 87 19.15 -39.08 3.27
CA LYS A 87 19.10 -39.29 1.82
C LYS A 87 18.61 -38.00 1.17
N ILE A 88 19.09 -37.68 -0.03
CA ILE A 88 18.67 -36.51 -0.82
C ILE A 88 17.13 -36.40 -0.89
N SER A 89 16.42 -37.54 -0.93
CA SER A 89 14.96 -37.61 -0.92
C SER A 89 14.28 -36.94 0.28
N VAL A 90 14.90 -36.95 1.46
CA VAL A 90 14.33 -36.32 2.67
C VAL A 90 14.33 -34.80 2.55
N GLY A 91 15.39 -34.23 1.97
CA GLY A 91 15.47 -32.79 1.72
C GLY A 91 14.41 -32.32 0.71
N VAL A 92 14.21 -33.08 -0.37
CA VAL A 92 13.20 -32.76 -1.39
C VAL A 92 11.78 -32.84 -0.80
N VAL A 93 11.45 -33.89 -0.05
CA VAL A 93 10.14 -34.03 0.61
C VAL A 93 9.94 -32.92 1.64
N GLY A 94 10.96 -32.58 2.43
CA GLY A 94 10.91 -31.49 3.40
C GLY A 94 10.72 -30.11 2.76
N TYR A 95 11.31 -29.88 1.59
CA TYR A 95 11.11 -28.65 0.81
C TYR A 95 9.67 -28.54 0.30
N LEU A 96 9.15 -29.59 -0.34
CA LEU A 96 7.77 -29.59 -0.86
C LEU A 96 6.73 -29.45 0.25
N ALA A 97 6.93 -30.14 1.39
CA ALA A 97 6.06 -29.99 2.56
C ALA A 97 6.12 -28.56 3.13
N GLY A 98 7.31 -27.97 3.22
CA GLY A 98 7.52 -26.59 3.64
C GLY A 98 6.80 -25.58 2.73
N GLU A 99 6.92 -25.76 1.41
CA GLU A 99 6.28 -24.90 0.41
C GLU A 99 4.74 -24.97 0.48
N LEU A 100 4.18 -26.17 0.62
CA LEU A 100 2.73 -26.38 0.78
C LEU A 100 2.21 -25.75 2.08
N LEU A 101 2.90 -25.96 3.20
CA LEU A 101 2.54 -25.34 4.48
C LEU A 101 2.65 -23.82 4.43
N GLY A 102 3.72 -23.29 3.83
CA GLY A 102 3.94 -21.86 3.64
C GLY A 102 2.83 -21.22 2.80
N THR A 103 2.44 -21.86 1.70
CA THR A 103 1.33 -21.43 0.84
C THR A 103 0.00 -21.49 1.59
N GLY A 104 -0.24 -22.53 2.37
CA GLY A 104 -1.45 -22.66 3.21
C GLY A 104 -1.58 -21.55 4.25
N LEU A 105 -0.50 -21.27 5.00
CA LEU A 105 -0.48 -20.18 5.99
C LEU A 105 -0.66 -18.81 5.36
N ARG A 106 -0.09 -18.61 4.17
CA ARG A 106 -0.25 -17.39 3.36
C ARG A 106 -1.72 -17.18 2.97
N ILE A 107 -2.37 -18.19 2.39
CA ILE A 107 -3.80 -18.15 2.06
C ILE A 107 -4.64 -17.91 3.32
N TRP A 108 -4.31 -18.58 4.43
CA TRP A 108 -5.02 -18.40 5.70
C TRP A 108 -4.92 -16.97 6.25
N ARG A 109 -3.75 -16.33 6.18
CA ARG A 109 -3.58 -14.92 6.57
C ARG A 109 -4.40 -13.96 5.72
N HIS A 110 -4.33 -14.11 4.39
CA HIS A 110 -5.10 -13.27 3.47
C HIS A 110 -6.61 -13.44 3.66
N THR A 111 -7.07 -14.69 3.84
CA THR A 111 -8.49 -14.96 4.12
C THR A 111 -8.94 -14.43 5.47
N SER A 112 -8.09 -14.51 6.51
CA SER A 112 -8.37 -13.94 7.83
C SER A 112 -8.49 -12.42 7.77
N CYS A 113 -7.54 -11.73 7.15
CA CYS A 113 -7.58 -10.29 6.92
C CYS A 113 -8.84 -9.89 6.16
N PHE A 114 -9.11 -10.56 5.03
CA PHE A 114 -10.27 -10.25 4.21
C PHE A 114 -11.61 -10.52 4.91
N ARG A 115 -11.67 -11.50 5.81
CA ARG A 115 -12.82 -11.73 6.69
C ARG A 115 -13.02 -10.62 7.72
N SER A 116 -11.92 -10.01 8.19
CA SER A 116 -11.94 -8.95 9.19
C SER A 116 -12.26 -7.55 8.66
N ILE A 117 -12.33 -7.36 7.34
CA ILE A 117 -12.70 -6.07 6.73
C ILE A 117 -14.17 -5.77 7.02
N GLU A 118 -14.43 -4.59 7.60
CA GLU A 118 -15.75 -4.13 7.98
C GLU A 118 -16.51 -3.55 6.78
N ASN A 119 -15.85 -2.70 5.97
CA ASN A 119 -16.47 -2.09 4.80
C ASN A 119 -15.98 -2.75 3.49
N LEU A 120 -16.55 -3.90 3.16
CA LEU A 120 -16.23 -4.63 1.93
C LEU A 120 -16.54 -3.85 0.65
N ASN A 121 -17.59 -3.02 0.65
CA ASN A 121 -17.97 -2.19 -0.51
C ASN A 121 -16.95 -1.07 -0.76
N GLY A 122 -16.49 -0.43 0.31
CA GLY A 122 -15.44 0.58 0.24
C GLY A 122 -14.09 -0.03 -0.18
N PHE A 123 -13.75 -1.18 0.40
CA PHE A 123 -12.56 -1.93 0.04
C PHE A 123 -12.53 -2.35 -1.43
N SER A 124 -13.63 -2.88 -1.99
CA SER A 124 -13.68 -3.28 -3.40
C SER A 124 -13.45 -2.10 -4.35
N ARG A 125 -14.11 -0.96 -4.09
CA ARG A 125 -13.88 0.30 -4.85
C ARG A 125 -12.43 0.76 -4.76
N ALA A 126 -11.85 0.72 -3.57
CA ALA A 126 -10.45 1.07 -3.39
C ALA A 126 -9.51 0.14 -4.16
N MET A 127 -9.75 -1.18 -4.12
CA MET A 127 -8.97 -2.14 -4.90
C MET A 127 -9.09 -1.88 -6.41
N ASP A 128 -10.27 -1.54 -6.91
CA ASP A 128 -10.46 -1.23 -8.33
C ASP A 128 -9.77 0.08 -8.73
N ASN A 129 -9.73 1.08 -7.85
CA ASN A 129 -8.93 2.30 -8.05
C ASN A 129 -7.44 1.97 -8.11
N VAL A 130 -6.95 1.11 -7.22
CA VAL A 130 -5.54 0.68 -7.23
C VAL A 130 -5.22 -0.15 -8.47
N LYS A 131 -6.09 -1.08 -8.88
CA LYS A 131 -5.94 -1.86 -10.12
C LYS A 131 -5.85 -0.96 -11.35
N ARG A 132 -6.66 0.11 -11.42
CA ARG A 132 -6.60 1.11 -12.49
C ARG A 132 -5.27 1.89 -12.48
N LYS A 133 -4.73 2.20 -11.31
CA LYS A 133 -3.46 2.93 -11.15
C LYS A 133 -2.22 2.07 -11.49
N VAL A 134 -2.18 0.82 -11.01
CA VAL A 134 -0.98 -0.04 -11.10
C VAL A 134 -1.04 -1.02 -12.28
N GLY A 135 -2.25 -1.25 -12.82
CA GLY A 135 -2.52 -2.31 -13.78
C GLY A 135 -2.94 -3.61 -13.08
N TYR A 136 -3.79 -4.37 -13.76
CA TYR A 136 -4.26 -5.67 -13.30
C TYR A 136 -3.71 -6.77 -14.21
N SER A 137 -3.09 -7.80 -13.62
CA SER A 137 -2.62 -8.97 -14.34
C SER A 137 -3.61 -10.12 -14.13
N PRO A 138 -4.54 -10.39 -15.07
CA PRO A 138 -5.40 -11.55 -14.99
C PRO A 138 -4.54 -12.81 -15.14
N GLY A 139 -4.58 -13.72 -14.17
CA GLY A 139 -3.84 -14.99 -14.27
C GLY A 139 -3.61 -15.71 -12.95
N ALA A 140 -3.76 -15.02 -11.82
CA ALA A 140 -3.59 -15.64 -10.51
C ALA A 140 -4.92 -16.03 -9.85
N MET A 141 -4.82 -16.82 -8.77
CA MET A 141 -5.94 -17.35 -7.99
C MET A 141 -6.78 -16.21 -7.41
N ASN A 142 -8.04 -16.11 -7.85
CA ASN A 142 -9.00 -15.11 -7.37
C ASN A 142 -9.88 -15.73 -6.28
N LEU A 143 -9.84 -15.17 -5.07
CA LEU A 143 -10.87 -15.39 -4.07
C LEU A 143 -12.02 -14.44 -4.34
N THR A 144 -13.17 -15.00 -4.66
CA THR A 144 -14.41 -14.25 -4.67
C THR A 144 -15.10 -14.43 -3.32
N ARG A 145 -15.42 -13.32 -2.65
CA ARG A 145 -16.43 -13.31 -1.58
C ARG A 145 -17.65 -12.60 -2.12
N SER A 146 -18.73 -13.36 -2.26
CA SER A 146 -20.07 -12.80 -2.36
C SER A 146 -20.45 -12.30 -0.98
N LEU A 147 -20.75 -11.00 -0.87
CA LEU A 147 -21.45 -10.51 0.30
C LEU A 147 -22.81 -11.20 0.35
N PRO A 148 -23.23 -11.78 1.50
CA PRO A 148 -24.62 -12.14 1.65
C PRO A 148 -25.40 -10.84 1.43
N THR A 149 -26.37 -10.88 0.52
CA THR A 149 -27.38 -9.82 0.33
C THR A 149 -28.22 -9.77 1.61
N SER A 150 -27.61 -9.35 2.71
CA SER A 150 -28.22 -9.29 4.02
C SER A 150 -29.03 -8.00 4.07
N TYR A 151 -30.31 -8.16 3.73
CA TYR A 151 -31.46 -7.35 4.08
C TYR A 151 -31.28 -5.83 3.96
N GLY A 152 -31.91 -5.30 2.91
CA GLY A 152 -32.13 -3.88 2.73
C GLY A 152 -32.86 -3.31 3.95
N GLU A 153 -32.12 -2.60 4.77
CA GLU A 153 -32.57 -1.29 5.17
C GLU A 153 -31.76 -0.34 4.30
N GLU A 154 -32.36 0.00 3.17
CA GLU A 154 -31.88 1.05 2.28
C GLU A 154 -31.85 2.32 3.11
N ILE A 155 -30.75 2.60 3.79
CA ILE A 155 -30.44 3.97 4.15
C ILE A 155 -30.24 4.64 2.79
N PRO A 156 -31.12 5.56 2.37
CA PRO A 156 -30.94 6.29 1.12
C PRO A 156 -29.68 7.13 1.32
N PHE A 157 -28.54 6.55 0.99
CA PHE A 157 -27.32 7.29 0.81
C PHE A 157 -27.63 8.22 -0.33
N GLN A 158 -27.82 9.51 -0.03
CA GLN A 158 -27.90 10.56 -1.02
C GLN A 158 -26.68 10.40 -1.91
N GLN A 159 -26.90 9.76 -3.05
CA GLN A 159 -26.03 9.82 -4.18
C GLN A 159 -26.00 11.30 -4.52
N GLU A 160 -24.98 12.01 -4.01
CA GLU A 160 -24.66 13.35 -4.48
C GLU A 160 -24.64 13.26 -5.99
N ALA A 161 -25.65 13.91 -6.58
CA ALA A 161 -25.95 13.85 -7.98
C ALA A 161 -24.67 14.09 -8.76
N ASP A 162 -24.48 13.22 -9.75
CA ASP A 162 -23.54 13.33 -10.84
C ASP A 162 -23.17 14.79 -11.10
N THR A 163 -21.97 15.19 -10.68
CA THR A 163 -21.30 16.28 -11.35
C THR A 163 -20.89 15.71 -12.71
N PRO A 164 -21.47 16.19 -13.83
CA PRO A 164 -21.14 15.67 -15.15
C PRO A 164 -19.65 15.96 -15.39
N TYR A 165 -18.85 14.91 -15.29
CA TYR A 165 -17.44 14.96 -15.61
C TYR A 165 -17.32 15.28 -17.09
N GLY A 166 -16.74 16.45 -17.36
CA GLY A 166 -16.62 17.06 -18.68
C GLY A 166 -16.17 16.05 -19.72
N GLU A 167 -17.05 15.94 -20.71
CA GLU A 167 -16.78 15.47 -22.06
C GLU A 167 -15.46 16.10 -22.55
N SER A 168 -14.49 15.24 -22.82
CA SER A 168 -13.26 15.60 -23.52
C SER A 168 -13.65 16.14 -24.90
N PRO A 169 -13.35 17.41 -25.25
CA PRO A 169 -13.66 17.91 -26.59
C PRO A 169 -12.75 17.20 -27.59
N GLU A 170 -13.34 16.23 -28.28
CA GLU A 170 -12.86 15.70 -29.54
C GLU A 170 -12.78 16.85 -30.56
N ALA A 171 -11.71 16.83 -31.35
CA ALA A 171 -11.37 17.84 -32.33
C ALA A 171 -12.48 18.02 -33.39
N ALA A 172 -13.37 18.98 -33.18
CA ALA A 172 -14.27 19.48 -34.21
C ALA A 172 -13.70 20.78 -34.81
N ALA A 173 -13.67 20.75 -36.14
CA ALA A 173 -13.15 21.72 -37.07
C ALA A 173 -13.42 23.20 -36.74
N VAL A 174 -12.40 23.99 -37.06
CA VAL A 174 -12.37 25.45 -37.21
C VAL A 174 -13.60 25.95 -37.98
N ALA A 175 -14.48 26.68 -37.31
CA ALA A 175 -15.41 27.63 -37.91
C ALA A 175 -15.34 28.96 -37.15
N ALA A 176 -15.32 30.04 -37.93
CA ALA A 176 -14.91 31.40 -37.57
C ALA A 176 -15.85 32.11 -36.54
N PRO A 177 -15.41 33.23 -35.93
CA PRO A 177 -16.07 33.82 -34.77
C PRO A 177 -17.25 34.71 -35.16
N ALA A 178 -18.40 34.50 -34.52
CA ALA A 178 -19.49 35.47 -34.47
C ALA A 178 -19.39 36.30 -33.18
N VAL A 179 -19.23 37.60 -33.36
CA VAL A 179 -19.18 38.65 -32.33
C VAL A 179 -20.56 38.81 -31.70
N GLY A 180 -20.67 38.82 -30.36
CA GLY A 180 -21.87 39.33 -29.70
C GLY A 180 -22.02 39.08 -28.19
N ALA A 181 -21.98 40.18 -27.43
CA ALA A 181 -22.57 40.44 -26.12
C ALA A 181 -21.75 40.16 -24.82
N PRO A 182 -21.47 41.20 -24.00
CA PRO A 182 -20.84 41.05 -22.68
C PRO A 182 -21.90 40.73 -21.61
N ALA A 183 -21.78 39.57 -20.96
CA ALA A 183 -22.56 39.24 -19.77
C ALA A 183 -21.87 39.79 -18.52
N ALA A 184 -22.63 40.54 -17.72
CA ALA A 184 -22.20 41.26 -16.53
C ALA A 184 -21.53 40.36 -15.48
N THR A 185 -20.32 40.75 -15.09
CA THR A 185 -19.55 40.14 -14.00
C THR A 185 -20.16 40.55 -12.65
N ALA A 186 -20.76 39.60 -11.93
CA ALA A 186 -21.13 39.80 -10.54
C ALA A 186 -19.86 39.76 -9.64
N PRO A 187 -19.72 40.65 -8.65
CA PRO A 187 -18.58 40.68 -7.75
C PRO A 187 -18.64 39.51 -6.77
N GLN A 188 -17.78 38.50 -6.97
CA GLN A 188 -17.57 37.44 -5.99
C GLN A 188 -16.72 37.99 -4.84
N THR A 189 -17.28 37.97 -3.64
CA THR A 189 -16.55 38.27 -2.39
C THR A 189 -15.46 37.21 -2.17
N PRO A 190 -14.22 37.62 -1.81
CA PRO A 190 -13.11 36.68 -1.64
C PRO A 190 -13.37 35.78 -0.43
N ALA A 191 -13.77 34.54 -0.70
CA ALA A 191 -13.85 33.49 0.31
C ALA A 191 -12.47 33.32 0.96
N LYS A 192 -12.43 33.26 2.30
CA LYS A 192 -11.21 33.03 3.08
C LYS A 192 -10.59 31.71 2.61
N LYS A 193 -9.46 31.79 1.90
CA LYS A 193 -8.75 30.62 1.37
C LYS A 193 -8.54 29.60 2.49
N SER A 194 -8.99 28.37 2.26
CA SER A 194 -8.85 27.29 3.22
C SER A 194 -7.37 27.04 3.49
N ARG A 195 -6.99 26.85 4.76
CA ARG A 195 -5.62 26.50 5.18
C ARG A 195 -5.06 25.30 4.40
N TRP A 196 -5.93 24.38 3.98
CA TRP A 196 -5.56 23.25 3.13
C TRP A 196 -5.19 23.63 1.70
N GLU A 197 -5.84 24.67 1.18
CA GLU A 197 -5.58 25.19 -0.16
C GLU A 197 -4.26 25.96 -0.19
N GLU A 198 -3.91 26.66 0.89
CA GLU A 198 -2.60 27.27 1.10
C GLU A 198 -1.48 26.21 1.13
N ILE A 199 -1.67 25.10 1.87
CA ILE A 199 -0.70 23.99 1.91
C ILE A 199 -0.53 23.35 0.52
N ARG A 200 -1.63 23.16 -0.23
CA ARG A 200 -1.57 22.63 -1.60
C ARG A 200 -0.90 23.61 -2.57
N ALA A 201 -1.14 24.91 -2.44
CA ALA A 201 -0.49 25.93 -3.25
C ALA A 201 1.02 26.01 -2.97
N ALA A 202 1.43 25.96 -1.69
CA ALA A 202 2.83 25.94 -1.29
C ALA A 202 3.57 24.72 -1.86
N ARG A 203 2.97 23.53 -1.79
CA ARG A 203 3.57 22.31 -2.37
C ARG A 203 3.68 22.33 -3.90
N ARG A 204 2.80 23.05 -4.61
CA ARG A 204 2.92 23.23 -6.06
C ARG A 204 4.04 24.20 -6.44
N ALA A 205 4.26 25.24 -5.64
CA ALA A 205 5.33 26.21 -5.88
C ALA A 205 6.74 25.59 -5.77
N ASP A 206 6.92 24.60 -4.90
CA ASP A 206 8.21 23.93 -4.74
C ASP A 206 8.53 22.93 -5.86
N GLY A 207 7.55 22.51 -6.65
CA GLY A 207 7.73 21.58 -7.77
C GLY A 207 8.18 20.17 -7.32
N PRO A 208 7.64 19.10 -7.94
CA PRO A 208 7.99 17.72 -7.55
C PRO A 208 9.48 17.38 -7.71
N ASN A 209 10.22 18.16 -8.49
CA ASN A 209 11.61 17.89 -8.81
C ASN A 209 12.63 18.53 -7.84
N LYS A 210 12.31 19.62 -7.12
CA LYS A 210 13.31 20.27 -6.24
C LYS A 210 13.70 19.44 -5.02
N SER A 211 12.76 18.70 -4.44
CA SER A 211 13.03 17.84 -3.27
C SER A 211 14.05 16.74 -3.61
N TRP A 212 13.88 16.08 -4.76
CA TRP A 212 14.81 15.05 -5.22
C TRP A 212 16.15 15.62 -5.70
N GLU A 213 16.14 16.82 -6.27
CA GLU A 213 17.35 17.50 -6.71
C GLU A 213 18.23 17.93 -5.53
N ASN A 214 17.63 18.43 -4.44
CA ASN A 214 18.36 18.77 -3.22
C ASN A 214 19.07 17.54 -2.64
N ILE A 215 18.43 16.36 -2.67
CA ILE A 215 19.05 15.10 -2.23
C ILE A 215 20.22 14.71 -3.13
N ARG A 216 20.06 14.79 -4.47
CA ARG A 216 21.16 14.48 -5.41
C ARG A 216 22.34 15.44 -5.28
N GLN A 217 22.06 16.71 -4.97
CA GLN A 217 23.08 17.72 -4.78
C GLN A 217 23.69 17.71 -3.39
N GLY A 218 23.27 16.80 -2.50
CA GLY A 218 23.75 16.75 -1.13
C GLY A 218 23.46 18.04 -0.37
N ARG A 219 22.32 18.67 -0.62
CA ARG A 219 21.85 19.88 0.06
C ARG A 219 20.63 19.56 0.91
N ARG A 220 20.56 20.16 2.09
CA ARG A 220 19.39 20.11 2.96
C ARG A 220 18.26 20.96 2.38
N PRO A 221 17.00 20.80 2.85
CA PRO A 221 15.87 21.61 2.39
C PRO A 221 16.06 23.12 2.59
N ASP A 222 16.88 23.52 3.55
CA ASP A 222 17.28 24.91 3.82
C ASP A 222 18.41 25.42 2.89
N GLY A 223 18.86 24.60 1.93
CA GLY A 223 19.94 24.92 0.99
C GLY A 223 21.35 24.74 1.55
N THR A 224 21.49 24.40 2.84
CA THR A 224 22.80 24.17 3.45
C THR A 224 23.42 22.89 2.91
N PRO A 225 24.72 22.90 2.56
CA PRO A 225 25.40 21.68 2.14
C PRO A 225 25.39 20.67 3.29
N LEU A 226 25.01 19.43 3.00
CA LEU A 226 25.17 18.35 3.98
C LEU A 226 26.65 18.27 4.36
N PRO A 227 26.96 18.08 5.65
CA PRO A 227 28.33 17.86 6.08
C PRO A 227 28.85 16.67 5.28
N LYS A 228 29.84 16.91 4.41
CA LYS A 228 30.55 15.87 3.68
C LYS A 228 31.09 14.92 4.74
N GLN A 229 30.44 13.77 4.86
CA GLN A 229 30.94 12.70 5.72
C GLN A 229 32.39 12.50 5.31
N PRO A 230 33.37 12.61 6.25
CA PRO A 230 34.77 12.48 5.91
C PRO A 230 34.91 11.16 5.18
N ALA A 231 35.36 11.23 3.94
CA ALA A 231 35.45 10.09 3.05
C ALA A 231 36.34 9.05 3.73
N SER A 232 35.73 8.06 4.37
CA SER A 232 36.38 6.83 4.78
C SER A 232 36.85 6.20 3.48
N ARG A 233 38.13 6.44 3.17
CA ARG A 233 38.87 5.79 2.09
C ARG A 233 38.55 4.31 2.14
N SER A 234 37.73 3.83 1.21
CA SER A 234 37.67 2.42 0.89
C SER A 234 38.96 2.09 0.13
N PRO A 235 39.86 1.26 0.67
CA PRO A 235 40.93 0.72 -0.14
C PRO A 235 40.28 -0.27 -1.11
N SER A 236 40.41 0.04 -2.39
CA SER A 236 40.13 -0.89 -3.47
C SER A 236 41.20 -1.98 -3.45
N GLY A 237 40.76 -3.23 -3.38
CA GLY A 237 41.61 -4.38 -3.67
C GLY A 237 41.45 -5.55 -2.69
N GLN A 238 41.23 -6.72 -3.28
CA GLN A 238 41.28 -8.05 -2.67
C GLN A 238 40.06 -8.55 -1.89
N SER A 239 39.24 -9.25 -2.67
CA SER A 239 38.47 -10.42 -2.27
C SER A 239 39.30 -11.42 -1.44
N SER A 240 39.13 -11.39 -0.12
CA SER A 240 39.34 -12.52 0.80
C SER A 240 38.30 -12.43 1.92
N PRO A 241 37.73 -13.56 2.38
CA PRO A 241 36.71 -13.56 3.43
C PRO A 241 37.38 -13.26 4.78
N SER A 242 37.26 -12.01 5.24
CA SER A 242 37.80 -11.58 6.53
C SER A 242 36.78 -11.82 7.66
N PRO A 243 37.20 -12.34 8.84
CA PRO A 243 36.37 -12.58 10.02
C PRO A 243 36.07 -11.32 10.87
N PHE A 244 36.39 -10.12 10.38
CA PHE A 244 36.33 -8.87 11.16
C PHE A 244 35.04 -8.05 10.93
N ARG A 245 33.85 -8.67 11.03
CA ARG A 245 32.57 -7.92 10.95
C ARG A 245 31.77 -7.88 12.25
N ASP A 246 32.33 -8.41 13.33
CA ASP A 246 31.67 -8.43 14.64
C ASP A 246 31.88 -7.12 15.43
N ASP A 247 32.99 -6.40 15.19
CA ASP A 247 33.31 -5.15 15.91
C ASP A 247 32.32 -4.02 15.57
N ASP A 248 31.98 -3.84 14.29
CA ASP A 248 30.98 -2.84 13.86
C ASP A 248 29.58 -3.13 14.44
N ARG A 249 29.27 -4.40 14.69
CA ARG A 249 27.99 -4.83 15.25
C ARG A 249 27.94 -4.59 16.75
N ALA A 250 29.03 -4.86 17.47
CA ALA A 250 29.15 -4.60 18.89
C ALA A 250 29.06 -3.11 19.22
N GLU A 251 29.70 -2.25 18.41
CA GLU A 251 29.65 -0.81 18.60
C GLU A 251 28.25 -0.23 18.31
N ALA A 252 27.58 -0.74 17.26
CA ALA A 252 26.19 -0.39 16.97
C ALA A 252 25.24 -0.81 18.12
N GLN A 253 25.45 -1.98 18.70
CA GLN A 253 24.67 -2.48 19.83
C GLN A 253 24.86 -1.59 21.08
N ALA A 254 26.11 -1.25 21.42
CA ALA A 254 26.42 -0.40 22.55
C ALA A 254 25.82 1.01 22.41
N SER A 255 25.81 1.56 21.20
CA SER A 255 25.19 2.86 20.93
C SER A 255 23.67 2.85 21.13
N PHE A 256 23.01 1.71 20.87
CA PHE A 256 21.58 1.54 21.06
C PHE A 256 21.22 1.40 22.54
N ASP A 257 22.00 0.62 23.30
CA ASP A 257 21.82 0.44 24.73
C ASP A 257 22.03 1.75 25.50
N ALA A 258 23.03 2.56 25.12
CA ALA A 258 23.27 3.88 25.69
C ALA A 258 22.08 4.84 25.48
N LEU A 259 21.37 4.71 24.35
CA LEU A 259 20.18 5.51 24.04
C LEU A 259 18.98 5.11 24.91
N LEU A 260 18.80 3.81 25.14
CA LEU A 260 17.76 3.27 26.02
C LEU A 260 18.00 3.63 27.49
N GLU A 261 19.23 3.54 27.98
CA GLU A 261 19.56 3.95 29.35
C GLU A 261 19.33 5.44 29.59
N ARG A 262 19.65 6.28 28.60
CA ARG A 262 19.35 7.71 28.64
C ARG A 262 17.84 7.97 28.76
N GLU A 263 17.03 7.24 28.00
CA GLU A 263 15.56 7.36 28.08
C GLU A 263 15.02 6.89 29.43
N ARG A 264 15.59 5.82 29.99
CA ARG A 264 15.21 5.25 31.28
C ARG A 264 15.57 6.18 32.45
N ASN A 265 16.71 6.85 32.39
CA ASN A 265 17.12 7.83 33.40
C ASN A 265 16.27 9.11 33.37
N MET A 266 15.75 9.52 32.20
CA MET A 266 14.82 10.66 32.12
C MET A 266 13.48 10.35 32.80
N GLY A 267 13.06 9.09 32.84
CA GLY A 267 11.83 8.65 33.52
C GLY A 267 11.94 8.54 35.04
N SER A 268 13.15 8.41 35.59
CA SER A 268 13.39 8.18 37.02
C SER A 268 13.73 9.45 37.83
N SER A 269 13.86 10.62 37.18
CA SER A 269 14.21 11.90 37.82
C SER A 269 12.96 12.72 38.19
N LYS A 270 11.90 12.08 38.69
CA LYS A 270 10.70 12.74 39.22
C LYS A 270 10.56 12.53 40.71
#